data_AF-A0A2E4W0Z6-F1
#
_entry.id   AF-A0A2E4W0Z6-F1
#
_cell.length_a   1.000
_cell.length_b   1.000
_cell.length_c   1.000
_cell.angle_alpha   90.00
_cell.angle_beta   90.00
_cell.angle_gamma   90.00
#
_symmetry.space_group_name_H-M   'P 1'
#
loop_
_entity.id
_entity.type
_entity.pdbx_description
1 polymer ?
#
loop_
_entity_poly.entity_id
_entity_poly.type
_entity_poly.pdbx_seq_one_letter_code
_entity_poly.pdbx_strand_id
1 'polypeptide(L)'
;SAVSILEGAGYSTTTITVNTLSGDNAAANAEGAAAVAQFTAEGVDHVFVILPFIYASGFWGEVGALSPSWDRTILDSASSNCTPFGASRTDPAAEGAICVTSYDSYASPDGGVGDDDAFEAQCRQEWVDHFPIFEGKSDKGAPSGEVGLETADGELLNSDYAPGECTMQYLIKEALENAGVNPTRDSFAEALRQLSGPQAFRSNGEGAFGPGKNYFSTQMQAVEFTLASRSIQKGADGTFNGCPAPVNCWIPVTGEWFKIEN
;
A
#
# COMPACT_ATOMS: atom_id res chain seq x y z
N SER A 1 13.65 -11.12 15.30
CA SER A 1 12.41 -10.31 15.36
C SER A 1 12.77 -8.86 15.03
N ALA A 2 11.80 -7.97 14.77
CA ALA A 2 12.09 -6.55 14.60
C ALA A 2 12.85 -5.97 15.81
N VAL A 3 12.41 -6.35 17.03
CA VAL A 3 13.08 -6.02 18.30
C VAL A 3 14.57 -6.37 18.28
N SER A 4 14.93 -7.61 17.94
CA SER A 4 16.35 -8.03 17.97
C SER A 4 17.23 -7.28 16.95
N ILE A 5 16.65 -6.86 15.81
CA ILE A 5 17.37 -6.07 14.79
C ILE A 5 17.63 -4.66 15.34
N LEU A 6 16.61 -4.03 15.91
CA LEU A 6 16.71 -2.69 16.48
C LEU A 6 17.66 -2.65 17.69
N GLU A 7 17.56 -3.61 18.61
CA GLU A 7 18.49 -3.73 19.74
C GLU A 7 19.93 -3.98 19.29
N GLY A 8 20.12 -4.82 18.25
CA GLY A 8 21.43 -5.04 17.65
C GLY A 8 22.04 -3.79 17.01
N ALA A 9 21.20 -2.85 16.56
CA ALA A 9 21.62 -1.54 16.06
C ALA A 9 21.81 -0.49 17.17
N GLY A 10 21.60 -0.85 18.44
CA GLY A 10 21.82 0.02 19.60
C GLY A 10 20.58 0.79 20.08
N TYR A 11 19.39 0.48 19.55
CA TYR A 11 18.14 1.10 20.01
C TYR A 11 17.60 0.40 21.27
N SER A 12 17.01 1.17 22.17
CA SER A 12 16.11 0.63 23.19
C SER A 12 14.72 0.50 22.59
N THR A 13 14.01 -0.61 22.87
CA THR A 13 12.71 -0.86 22.26
C THR A 13 11.60 -0.98 23.31
N THR A 14 10.44 -0.39 22.99
CA THR A 14 9.19 -0.58 23.71
C THR A 14 8.18 -1.15 22.73
N THR A 15 7.55 -2.27 23.07
CA THR A 15 6.53 -2.90 22.22
C THR A 15 5.18 -2.85 22.91
N ILE A 16 4.19 -2.33 22.19
CA ILE A 16 2.79 -2.35 22.61
C ILE A 16 2.04 -3.23 21.62
N THR A 17 1.31 -4.23 22.14
CA THR A 17 0.51 -5.14 21.31
C THR A 17 -0.94 -4.69 21.37
N VAL A 18 -1.52 -4.44 20.20
CA VAL A 18 -2.95 -4.21 20.02
C VAL A 18 -3.61 -5.51 19.58
N ASN A 19 -4.65 -5.93 20.30
CA ASN A 19 -5.36 -7.16 20.00
C ASN A 19 -6.38 -6.94 18.89
N THR A 20 -6.04 -7.39 17.68
CA THR A 20 -6.91 -7.32 16.50
C THR A 20 -7.68 -8.62 16.23
N LEU A 21 -7.44 -9.69 17.00
CA LEU A 21 -7.96 -11.04 16.73
C LEU A 21 -9.47 -11.19 17.00
N SER A 22 -10.04 -10.34 17.85
CA SER A 22 -11.46 -10.41 18.21
C SER A 22 -12.40 -9.84 17.14
N GLY A 23 -11.87 -9.14 16.13
CA GLY A 23 -12.68 -8.34 15.20
C GLY A 23 -13.43 -7.19 15.89
N ASP A 24 -13.07 -6.87 17.15
CA ASP A 24 -13.63 -5.74 17.87
C ASP A 24 -12.83 -4.48 17.51
N ASN A 25 -13.27 -3.83 16.43
CA ASN A 25 -12.63 -2.60 15.95
C ASN A 25 -12.60 -1.51 17.04
N ALA A 26 -13.58 -1.45 17.93
CA ALA A 26 -13.64 -0.42 18.96
C ALA A 26 -12.57 -0.64 20.03
N ALA A 27 -12.41 -1.89 20.48
CA ALA A 27 -11.36 -2.26 21.43
C ALA A 27 -9.96 -2.03 20.84
N ALA A 28 -9.72 -2.50 19.61
CA ALA A 28 -8.43 -2.33 18.94
C ALA A 28 -8.07 -0.84 18.76
N ASN A 29 -9.04 0.00 18.40
CA ASN A 29 -8.81 1.45 18.28
C ASN A 29 -8.55 2.11 19.64
N ALA A 30 -9.24 1.69 20.71
CA ALA A 30 -8.98 2.20 22.06
C ALA A 30 -7.57 1.83 22.55
N GLU A 31 -7.12 0.60 22.29
CA GLU A 31 -5.76 0.15 22.58
C GLU A 31 -4.72 0.90 21.73
N GLY A 32 -5.01 1.12 20.44
CA GLY A 32 -4.17 1.93 19.54
C GLY A 32 -4.02 3.38 20.02
N ALA A 33 -5.11 4.01 20.48
CA ALA A 33 -5.06 5.34 21.08
C ALA A 33 -4.21 5.35 22.35
N ALA A 34 -4.44 4.40 23.27
CA ALA A 34 -3.67 4.29 24.51
C ALA A 34 -2.15 4.11 24.26
N ALA A 35 -1.78 3.45 23.16
CA ALA A 35 -0.38 3.26 22.79
C ALA A 35 0.36 4.60 22.54
N VAL A 36 -0.30 5.60 21.95
CA VAL A 36 0.28 6.92 21.65
C VAL A 36 0.68 7.64 22.94
N ALA A 37 -0.21 7.64 23.94
CA ALA A 37 0.05 8.23 25.24
C ALA A 37 1.23 7.53 25.95
N GLN A 38 1.30 6.20 25.86
CA GLN A 38 2.40 5.42 26.43
C GLN A 38 3.72 5.72 25.73
N PHE A 39 3.79 5.68 24.39
CA PHE A 39 5.01 6.02 23.65
C PHE A 39 5.52 7.43 23.98
N THR A 40 4.61 8.38 24.11
CA THR A 40 4.93 9.76 24.50
C THR A 40 5.49 9.83 25.92
N ALA A 41 4.91 9.09 26.87
CA ALA A 41 5.40 9.03 28.25
C ALA A 41 6.77 8.35 28.38
N GLU A 42 7.03 7.33 27.55
CA GLU A 42 8.33 6.65 27.47
C GLU A 42 9.39 7.49 26.75
N GLY A 43 9.02 8.61 26.13
CA GLY A 43 9.94 9.52 25.45
C GLY A 43 10.63 8.89 24.25
N VAL A 44 9.92 8.05 23.48
CA VAL A 44 10.48 7.43 22.27
C VAL A 44 10.80 8.49 21.21
N ASP A 45 11.81 8.23 20.39
CA ASP A 45 12.15 9.09 19.24
C ASP A 45 11.38 8.67 17.97
N HIS A 46 11.07 7.38 17.83
CA HIS A 46 10.46 6.81 16.62
C HIS A 46 9.49 5.67 16.95
N VAL A 47 8.36 5.61 16.23
CA VAL A 47 7.36 4.54 16.38
C VAL A 47 7.19 3.79 15.06
N PHE A 48 7.36 2.46 15.12
CA PHE A 48 7.00 1.56 14.02
C PHE A 48 5.56 1.07 14.19
N VAL A 49 4.69 1.44 13.26
CA VAL A 49 3.26 1.11 13.28
C VAL A 49 3.01 -0.13 12.44
N ILE A 50 2.61 -1.21 13.11
CA ILE A 50 2.29 -2.51 12.51
C ILE A 50 0.80 -2.82 12.74
N LEU A 51 -0.04 -1.80 12.59
CA LEU A 51 -1.50 -1.91 12.74
C LEU A 51 -2.15 -1.98 11.35
N PRO A 52 -3.11 -2.89 11.13
CA PRO A 52 -3.95 -2.87 9.93
C PRO A 52 -4.72 -1.55 9.82
N PHE A 53 -4.94 -1.03 8.60
CA PHE A 53 -5.61 0.27 8.38
C PHE A 53 -7.00 0.36 9.04
N ILE A 54 -7.74 -0.76 9.07
CA ILE A 54 -9.09 -0.86 9.66
C ILE A 54 -9.08 -0.61 11.18
N TYR A 55 -7.94 -0.82 11.83
CA TYR A 55 -7.75 -0.73 13.29
C TYR A 55 -6.79 0.40 13.70
N ALA A 56 -6.38 1.24 12.75
CA ALA A 56 -5.39 2.30 13.00
C ALA A 56 -6.03 3.66 13.31
N SER A 57 -7.36 3.82 13.16
CA SER A 57 -8.00 5.13 13.31
C SER A 57 -7.86 5.69 14.74
N GLY A 58 -7.95 4.85 15.77
CA GLY A 58 -7.74 5.27 17.15
C GLY A 58 -6.31 5.73 17.42
N PHE A 59 -5.32 5.03 16.86
CA PHE A 59 -3.92 5.43 16.95
C PHE A 59 -3.71 6.80 16.29
N TRP A 60 -4.14 6.97 15.03
CA TRP A 60 -3.92 8.23 14.32
C TRP A 60 -4.74 9.39 14.89
N GLY A 61 -5.97 9.14 15.33
CA GLY A 61 -6.78 10.16 16.00
C GLY A 61 -6.11 10.70 17.27
N GLU A 62 -5.52 9.82 18.08
CA GLU A 62 -4.78 10.22 19.29
C GLU A 62 -3.47 10.93 18.94
N VAL A 63 -2.78 10.50 17.87
CA VAL A 63 -1.63 11.22 17.32
C VAL A 63 -2.01 12.66 16.93
N GLY A 64 -3.16 12.86 16.29
CA GLY A 64 -3.67 14.19 15.98
C GLY A 64 -3.96 15.02 17.24
N ALA A 65 -4.60 14.40 18.24
CA ALA A 65 -4.95 15.04 19.49
C ALA A 65 -3.73 15.45 20.34
N LEU A 66 -2.71 14.62 20.41
CA LEU A 66 -1.52 14.86 21.25
C LEU A 66 -0.39 15.55 20.50
N SER A 67 -0.38 15.47 19.17
CA SER A 67 0.67 16.02 18.30
C SER A 67 2.09 15.67 18.79
N PRO A 68 2.41 14.38 18.95
CA PRO A 68 3.69 13.95 19.50
C PRO A 68 4.86 14.34 18.59
N SER A 69 6.03 14.58 19.19
CA SER A 69 7.25 14.98 18.47
C SER A 69 8.04 13.84 17.85
N TRP A 70 7.64 12.58 18.08
CA TRP A 70 8.33 11.41 17.53
C TRP A 70 7.94 11.11 16.08
N ASP A 71 8.90 10.54 15.36
CA ASP A 71 8.77 10.12 13.97
C ASP A 71 8.02 8.78 13.85
N ARG A 72 7.48 8.51 12.66
CA ARG A 72 6.51 7.44 12.45
C ARG A 72 6.83 6.70 11.17
N THR A 73 6.97 5.38 11.27
CA THR A 73 7.07 4.51 10.11
C THR A 73 6.05 3.41 10.17
N ILE A 74 5.19 3.33 9.17
CA ILE A 74 4.27 2.23 8.95
C ILE A 74 5.07 1.11 8.30
N LEU A 75 5.00 -0.07 8.90
CA LEU A 75 5.40 -1.29 8.22
C LEU A 75 4.14 -1.88 7.61
N ASP A 76 4.11 -1.95 6.27
CA ASP A 76 2.96 -2.47 5.55
C ASP A 76 2.82 -3.98 5.78
N SER A 77 2.25 -4.30 6.93
CA SER A 77 1.83 -5.64 7.32
C SER A 77 0.32 -5.73 7.14
N ALA A 78 -0.15 -6.95 6.84
CA ALA A 78 -1.55 -7.36 6.69
C ALA A 78 -2.64 -6.25 6.75
N SER A 79 -3.39 -6.14 5.65
CA SER A 79 -4.44 -5.16 5.32
C SER A 79 -4.01 -3.92 4.53
N SER A 80 -2.80 -3.88 3.98
CA SER A 80 -2.48 -2.99 2.85
C SER A 80 -2.61 -1.50 3.19
N ASN A 81 -2.05 -1.10 4.33
CA ASN A 81 -2.13 0.27 4.85
C ASN A 81 -1.58 1.28 3.85
N CYS A 82 -0.60 0.83 3.07
CA CYS A 82 0.17 1.67 2.15
C CYS A 82 -0.31 1.60 0.71
N THR A 83 -1.59 1.25 0.52
CA THR A 83 -2.27 1.29 -0.78
C THR A 83 -3.00 2.61 -1.00
N PRO A 84 -3.37 2.95 -2.25
CA PRO A 84 -4.28 4.07 -2.51
C PRO A 84 -5.58 4.00 -1.72
N PHE A 85 -6.16 2.81 -1.58
CA PHE A 85 -7.36 2.62 -0.76
C PHE A 85 -7.09 2.87 0.72
N GLY A 86 -6.02 2.30 1.27
CA GLY A 86 -5.60 2.52 2.66
C GLY A 86 -5.34 4.00 2.95
N ALA A 87 -4.59 4.69 2.08
CA ALA A 87 -4.33 6.12 2.20
C ALA A 87 -5.62 6.95 2.21
N SER A 88 -6.56 6.67 1.31
CA SER A 88 -7.82 7.42 1.19
C SER A 88 -8.68 7.38 2.47
N ARG A 89 -8.43 6.40 3.35
CA ARG A 89 -9.13 6.20 4.63
C ARG A 89 -8.26 6.48 5.85
N THR A 90 -6.98 6.76 5.66
CA THR A 90 -6.05 7.06 6.75
C THR A 90 -6.33 8.47 7.26
N ASP A 91 -6.32 8.61 8.58
CA ASP A 91 -6.57 9.89 9.25
C ASP A 91 -5.49 10.93 8.85
N PRO A 92 -5.87 12.18 8.54
CA PRO A 92 -4.93 13.24 8.19
C PRO A 92 -3.82 13.50 9.22
N ALA A 93 -4.01 13.12 10.49
CA ALA A 93 -2.97 13.19 11.51
C ALA A 93 -1.73 12.33 11.20
N ALA A 94 -1.83 11.40 10.25
CA ALA A 94 -0.71 10.63 9.73
C ALA A 94 0.17 11.40 8.72
N GLU A 95 -0.14 12.66 8.39
CA GLU A 95 0.66 13.47 7.43
C GLU A 95 2.15 13.41 7.76
N GLY A 96 2.97 13.15 6.74
CA GLY A 96 4.42 12.98 6.88
C GLY A 96 4.86 11.62 7.43
N ALA A 97 3.94 10.71 7.77
CA ALA A 97 4.33 9.35 8.15
C ALA A 97 4.94 8.62 6.95
N ILE A 98 6.08 7.97 7.17
CA ILE A 98 6.70 7.12 6.17
C ILE A 98 6.01 5.76 6.19
N CYS A 99 5.81 5.15 5.03
CA CYS A 99 5.53 3.73 4.91
C CYS A 99 6.59 3.02 4.09
N VAL A 100 7.04 1.87 4.58
CA VAL A 100 7.83 0.92 3.80
C VAL A 100 6.90 -0.12 3.19
N THR A 101 6.85 -0.17 1.86
CA THR A 101 5.90 -1.02 1.15
C THR A 101 6.43 -1.54 -0.19
N SER A 102 5.87 -2.65 -0.66
CA SER A 102 6.04 -3.11 -2.03
C SER A 102 5.05 -2.45 -3.00
N TYR A 103 4.02 -1.74 -2.52
CA TYR A 103 3.06 -1.09 -3.40
C TYR A 103 3.67 0.14 -4.08
N ASP A 104 3.25 0.37 -5.32
CA ASP A 104 3.37 1.67 -5.96
C ASP A 104 2.22 2.59 -5.50
N SER A 105 2.27 3.85 -5.91
CA SER A 105 1.19 4.82 -5.76
C SER A 105 0.83 5.53 -7.05
N TYR A 106 1.53 5.25 -8.16
CA TYR A 106 1.57 6.04 -9.40
C TYR A 106 2.04 7.48 -9.21
N ALA A 107 2.27 7.96 -7.98
CA ALA A 107 2.82 9.29 -7.76
C ALA A 107 4.33 9.26 -7.99
N SER A 108 4.87 10.35 -8.53
CA SER A 108 6.31 10.56 -8.65
C SER A 108 6.81 11.51 -7.56
N PRO A 109 8.03 11.33 -7.03
CA PRO A 109 8.65 12.28 -6.09
C PRO A 109 8.78 13.69 -6.70
N ASP A 110 8.92 13.78 -8.03
CA ASP A 110 9.07 15.04 -8.76
C ASP A 110 7.73 15.61 -9.26
N GLY A 111 6.61 15.00 -8.87
CA GLY A 111 5.27 15.32 -9.36
C GLY A 111 4.91 14.56 -10.63
N GLY A 112 3.61 14.53 -10.92
CA GLY A 112 3.04 13.75 -12.01
C GLY A 112 2.54 12.35 -11.63
N VAL A 113 1.82 11.75 -12.57
CA VAL A 113 1.28 10.39 -12.48
C VAL A 113 2.06 9.48 -13.42
N GLY A 114 2.60 8.39 -12.90
CA GLY A 114 3.40 7.41 -13.63
C GLY A 114 2.62 6.74 -14.77
N ASP A 115 3.37 6.36 -15.81
CA ASP A 115 2.84 5.57 -16.90
C ASP A 115 2.70 4.10 -16.51
N ASP A 116 1.73 3.42 -17.14
CA ASP A 116 1.64 1.96 -16.98
C ASP A 116 2.82 1.33 -17.73
N ASP A 117 3.42 0.30 -17.18
CA ASP A 117 4.29 -0.57 -17.97
C ASP A 117 3.47 -1.41 -18.99
N ALA A 118 4.15 -2.21 -19.82
CA ALA A 118 3.48 -3.00 -20.85
C ALA A 118 2.48 -4.03 -20.28
N PHE A 119 2.79 -4.60 -19.11
CA PHE A 119 1.92 -5.56 -18.43
C PHE A 119 0.72 -4.87 -17.80
N GLU A 120 0.95 -3.76 -17.10
CA GLU A 120 -0.10 -2.93 -16.48
C GLU A 120 -1.05 -2.36 -17.53
N ALA A 121 -0.54 -1.90 -18.68
CA ALA A 121 -1.36 -1.39 -19.77
C ALA A 121 -2.27 -2.48 -20.35
N GLN A 122 -1.75 -3.71 -20.48
CA GLN A 122 -2.56 -4.87 -20.86
C GLN A 122 -3.64 -5.15 -19.81
N CYS A 123 -3.26 -5.21 -18.52
CA CYS A 123 -4.18 -5.44 -17.41
C CYS A 123 -5.33 -4.42 -17.38
N ARG A 124 -5.00 -3.13 -17.51
CA ARG A 124 -5.97 -2.04 -17.51
C ARG A 124 -6.93 -2.17 -18.69
N GLN A 125 -6.41 -2.45 -19.89
CA GLN A 125 -7.26 -2.61 -21.07
C GLN A 125 -8.20 -3.82 -20.91
N GLU A 126 -7.70 -4.97 -20.45
CA GLU A 126 -8.51 -6.15 -20.22
C GLU A 126 -9.58 -5.89 -19.15
N TRP A 127 -9.25 -5.15 -18.08
CA TRP A 127 -10.22 -4.75 -17.07
C TRP A 127 -11.34 -3.88 -17.66
N VAL A 128 -10.98 -2.84 -18.40
CA VAL A 128 -11.94 -1.94 -19.06
C VAL A 128 -12.86 -2.70 -20.01
N ASP A 129 -12.31 -3.64 -20.80
CA ASP A 129 -13.06 -4.42 -21.77
C ASP A 129 -14.09 -5.37 -21.12
N HIS A 130 -13.82 -5.84 -19.90
CA HIS A 130 -14.65 -6.85 -19.22
C HIS A 130 -15.53 -6.29 -18.08
N PHE A 131 -15.19 -5.13 -17.52
CA PHE A 131 -15.91 -4.50 -16.40
C PHE A 131 -16.47 -3.12 -16.77
N PRO A 132 -17.61 -3.05 -17.48
CA PRO A 132 -18.20 -1.78 -17.92
C PRO A 132 -18.85 -0.97 -16.77
N ILE A 133 -18.78 -1.46 -15.52
CA ILE A 133 -19.43 -0.85 -14.35
C ILE A 133 -18.89 0.54 -13.99
N PHE A 134 -17.75 0.93 -14.56
CA PHE A 134 -17.09 2.23 -14.36
C PHE A 134 -17.12 3.10 -15.61
N GLU A 135 -18.19 3.01 -16.41
CA GLU A 135 -18.29 3.65 -17.74
C GLU A 135 -17.18 3.23 -18.72
N GLY A 136 -16.56 2.07 -18.48
CA GLY A 136 -15.38 1.63 -19.24
C GLY A 136 -14.15 2.50 -19.00
N LYS A 137 -14.01 3.09 -17.81
CA LYS A 137 -12.86 3.89 -17.39
C LYS A 137 -12.14 3.28 -16.20
N SER A 138 -10.90 3.68 -16.02
CA SER A 138 -10.02 3.25 -14.95
C SER A 138 -8.96 4.32 -14.76
N ASP A 139 -9.08 5.11 -13.69
CA ASP A 139 -8.20 6.26 -13.46
C ASP A 139 -7.09 5.88 -12.48
N LYS A 140 -5.84 6.09 -12.90
CA LYS A 140 -4.63 5.71 -12.15
C LYS A 140 -4.64 6.28 -10.73
N GLY A 141 -4.45 5.41 -9.74
CA GLY A 141 -4.38 5.81 -8.33
C GLY A 141 -5.71 6.26 -7.72
N ALA A 142 -6.81 6.26 -8.47
CA ALA A 142 -8.14 6.46 -7.89
C ALA A 142 -8.50 5.24 -7.01
N PRO A 143 -8.84 5.44 -5.73
CA PRO A 143 -9.10 4.32 -4.82
C PRO A 143 -10.23 3.40 -5.29
N SER A 144 -10.10 2.12 -4.93
CA SER A 144 -11.14 1.12 -5.18
C SER A 144 -12.47 1.52 -4.53
N GLY A 145 -13.56 1.38 -5.29
CA GLY A 145 -14.93 1.66 -4.86
C GLY A 145 -15.43 3.06 -5.22
N GLU A 146 -14.57 3.92 -5.78
CA GLU A 146 -14.96 5.22 -6.32
C GLU A 146 -15.64 5.06 -7.69
N VAL A 147 -16.80 5.69 -7.84
CA VAL A 147 -17.55 5.80 -9.10
C VAL A 147 -17.91 7.27 -9.27
N GLY A 148 -17.26 7.95 -10.20
CA GLY A 148 -17.41 9.40 -10.39
C GLY A 148 -16.96 10.23 -9.18
N LEU A 149 -15.75 9.98 -8.68
CA LEU A 149 -15.06 10.86 -7.74
C LEU A 149 -14.83 12.22 -8.38
N GLU A 150 -15.65 13.18 -7.97
CA GLU A 150 -15.62 14.54 -8.51
C GLU A 150 -14.39 15.32 -8.02
N THR A 151 -13.67 15.90 -8.99
CA THR A 151 -12.52 16.78 -8.78
C THR A 151 -12.96 18.25 -8.67
N ALA A 152 -12.06 19.13 -8.22
CA ALA A 152 -12.37 20.55 -8.06
C ALA A 152 -12.73 21.28 -9.37
N ASP A 153 -12.30 20.74 -10.51
CA ASP A 153 -12.59 21.21 -11.88
C ASP A 153 -13.77 20.48 -12.55
N GLY A 154 -14.45 19.57 -11.84
CA GLY A 154 -15.67 18.89 -12.29
C GLY A 154 -15.43 17.65 -13.15
N GLU A 155 -14.19 17.15 -13.23
CA GLU A 155 -13.90 15.83 -13.78
C GLU A 155 -14.39 14.74 -12.82
N LEU A 156 -14.79 13.59 -13.37
CA LEU A 156 -15.29 12.45 -12.62
C LEU A 156 -14.33 11.27 -12.79
N LEU A 157 -13.56 10.97 -11.76
CA LEU A 157 -12.62 9.85 -11.74
C LEU A 157 -13.33 8.55 -11.30
N ASN A 158 -12.90 7.43 -11.82
CA ASN A 158 -13.39 6.10 -11.46
C ASN A 158 -12.26 5.26 -10.90
N SER A 159 -12.63 4.28 -10.07
CA SER A 159 -11.71 3.30 -9.50
C SER A 159 -10.68 2.83 -10.52
N ASP A 160 -9.42 2.78 -10.08
CA ASP A 160 -8.37 2.15 -10.85
C ASP A 160 -8.71 0.67 -11.11
N TYR A 161 -8.04 0.05 -12.09
CA TYR A 161 -8.17 -1.39 -12.31
C TYR A 161 -7.66 -2.15 -11.08
N ALA A 162 -7.88 -3.46 -11.05
CA ALA A 162 -7.46 -4.29 -9.93
C ALA A 162 -6.10 -4.95 -10.24
N PRO A 163 -4.94 -4.30 -9.95
CA PRO A 163 -3.62 -4.79 -10.37
C PRO A 163 -3.20 -6.08 -9.66
N GLY A 164 -3.61 -6.24 -8.41
CA GLY A 164 -3.37 -7.47 -7.65
C GLY A 164 -4.00 -8.68 -8.34
N GLU A 165 -5.25 -8.53 -8.76
CA GLU A 165 -6.03 -9.52 -9.48
C GLU A 165 -5.41 -9.86 -10.83
N CYS A 166 -4.93 -8.86 -11.58
CA CYS A 166 -4.23 -9.12 -12.83
C CYS A 166 -2.94 -9.94 -12.63
N THR A 167 -2.12 -9.57 -11.63
CA THR A 167 -0.92 -10.34 -11.28
C THR A 167 -1.30 -11.76 -10.86
N MET A 168 -2.35 -11.95 -10.05
CA MET A 168 -2.81 -13.28 -9.64
C MET A 168 -3.25 -14.13 -10.83
N GLN A 169 -3.95 -13.56 -11.80
CA GLN A 169 -4.36 -14.25 -13.02
C GLN A 169 -3.15 -14.70 -13.85
N TYR A 170 -2.15 -13.81 -14.03
CA TYR A 170 -0.88 -14.16 -14.66
C TYR A 170 -0.20 -15.35 -13.96
N LEU A 171 -0.03 -15.29 -12.63
CA LEU A 171 0.61 -16.36 -11.86
C LEU A 171 -0.13 -17.70 -11.96
N ILE A 172 -1.47 -17.66 -11.89
CA ILE A 172 -2.29 -18.87 -12.01
C ILE A 172 -2.14 -19.48 -13.41
N LYS A 173 -2.21 -18.66 -14.47
CA LYS A 173 -2.05 -19.11 -15.85
C LYS A 173 -0.68 -19.77 -16.05
N GLU A 174 0.40 -19.07 -15.71
CA GLU A 174 1.76 -19.57 -15.91
C GLU A 174 2.03 -20.84 -15.09
N ALA A 175 1.54 -20.91 -13.86
CA ALA A 175 1.67 -22.12 -13.04
C ALA A 175 0.88 -23.31 -13.62
N LEU A 176 -0.31 -23.09 -14.18
CA LEU A 176 -1.09 -24.13 -14.84
C LEU A 176 -0.42 -24.64 -16.12
N GLU A 177 0.13 -23.73 -16.93
CA GLU A 177 0.86 -24.08 -18.16
C GLU A 177 2.14 -24.87 -17.83
N ASN A 178 2.89 -24.45 -16.81
CA ASN A 178 4.12 -25.10 -16.37
C ASN A 178 3.87 -26.44 -15.64
N ALA A 179 2.71 -26.61 -15.00
CA ALA A 179 2.32 -27.87 -14.38
C ALA A 179 2.01 -28.99 -15.39
N GLY A 180 1.87 -28.66 -16.67
CA GLY A 180 1.68 -29.60 -17.77
C GLY A 180 0.28 -30.20 -17.86
N VAL A 181 0.15 -31.31 -18.61
CA VAL A 181 -1.13 -31.97 -18.87
C VAL A 181 -1.67 -32.64 -17.59
N ASN A 182 -2.96 -32.46 -17.30
CA ASN A 182 -3.64 -32.94 -16.09
C ASN A 182 -2.98 -32.44 -14.79
N PRO A 183 -2.95 -31.11 -14.56
CA PRO A 183 -2.28 -30.54 -13.40
C PRO A 183 -2.90 -31.07 -12.09
N THR A 184 -2.04 -31.32 -11.12
CA THR A 184 -2.42 -31.66 -9.75
C THR A 184 -2.16 -30.45 -8.85
N ARG A 185 -2.70 -30.47 -7.62
CA ARG A 185 -2.37 -29.45 -6.63
C ARG A 185 -0.86 -29.36 -6.39
N ASP A 186 -0.17 -30.50 -6.36
CA ASP A 186 1.26 -30.55 -6.08
C ASP A 186 2.08 -30.03 -7.25
N SER A 187 1.76 -30.44 -8.49
CA SER A 187 2.47 -29.93 -9.67
C SER A 187 2.20 -28.44 -9.92
N PHE A 188 0.99 -27.95 -9.63
CA PHE A 188 0.69 -26.51 -9.63
C PHE A 188 1.52 -25.77 -8.57
N ALA A 189 1.55 -26.26 -7.32
CA ALA A 189 2.28 -25.60 -6.25
C ALA A 189 3.81 -25.62 -6.48
N GLU A 190 4.33 -26.68 -7.09
CA GLU A 190 5.73 -26.76 -7.51
C GLU A 190 6.04 -25.75 -8.61
N ALA A 191 5.21 -25.70 -9.67
CA ALA A 191 5.35 -24.73 -10.75
C ALA A 191 5.26 -23.29 -10.25
N LEU A 192 4.28 -22.98 -9.40
CA LEU A 192 4.07 -21.65 -8.83
C LEU A 192 5.32 -21.16 -8.08
N ARG A 193 5.96 -22.01 -7.27
CA ARG A 193 7.16 -21.65 -6.49
C ARG A 193 8.40 -21.32 -7.34
N GLN A 194 8.37 -21.65 -8.63
CA GLN A 194 9.45 -21.39 -9.57
C GLN A 194 9.19 -20.16 -10.45
N LEU A 195 8.02 -19.51 -10.33
CA LEU A 195 7.68 -18.38 -11.18
C LEU A 195 8.45 -17.12 -10.82
N SER A 196 8.85 -16.41 -11.86
CA SER A 196 9.26 -15.01 -11.86
C SER A 196 8.60 -14.33 -13.04
N GLY A 197 8.24 -13.06 -12.90
CA GLY A 197 7.52 -12.35 -13.96
C GLY A 197 7.08 -10.95 -13.54
N PRO A 198 6.22 -10.31 -14.33
CA PRO A 198 5.73 -8.99 -14.02
C PRO A 198 4.84 -8.99 -12.76
N GLN A 199 4.85 -7.87 -12.05
CA GLN A 199 3.98 -7.62 -10.92
C GLN A 199 3.37 -6.22 -11.06
N ALA A 200 2.08 -6.16 -11.39
CA ALA A 200 1.39 -4.90 -11.59
C ALA A 200 1.31 -4.11 -10.27
N PHE A 201 1.58 -2.81 -10.36
CA PHE A 201 1.45 -1.80 -9.31
C PHE A 201 2.25 -2.09 -8.04
N ARG A 202 3.27 -2.96 -8.12
CA ARG A 202 4.09 -3.34 -6.97
C ARG A 202 5.49 -3.72 -7.41
N SER A 203 6.41 -3.64 -6.47
CA SER A 203 7.73 -4.26 -6.56
C SER A 203 8.48 -3.84 -7.83
N ASN A 204 8.32 -2.57 -8.22
CA ASN A 204 8.90 -1.99 -9.43
C ASN A 204 8.58 -2.80 -10.71
N GLY A 205 7.35 -3.31 -10.82
CA GLY A 205 6.89 -4.04 -12.00
C GLY A 205 7.32 -5.51 -12.06
N GLU A 206 8.07 -6.03 -11.09
CA GLU A 206 8.62 -7.39 -11.13
C GLU A 206 8.42 -8.17 -9.82
N GLY A 207 8.31 -9.49 -9.95
CA GLY A 207 8.25 -10.39 -8.81
C GLY A 207 8.83 -11.77 -9.12
N ALA A 208 9.13 -12.50 -8.06
CA ALA A 208 9.63 -13.86 -8.12
C ALA A 208 9.31 -14.61 -6.84
N PHE A 209 8.89 -15.87 -6.95
CA PHE A 209 8.96 -16.81 -5.84
C PHE A 209 10.39 -17.35 -5.69
N GLY A 210 10.66 -17.98 -4.56
CA GLY A 210 11.96 -18.59 -4.30
C GLY A 210 11.93 -19.51 -3.08
N PRO A 211 13.02 -20.27 -2.83
CA PRO A 211 13.12 -21.14 -1.68
C PRO A 211 12.88 -20.36 -0.37
N GLY A 212 11.89 -20.79 0.43
CA GLY A 212 11.57 -20.14 1.71
C GLY A 212 10.82 -18.81 1.61
N LYS A 213 10.53 -18.32 0.40
CA LYS A 213 9.83 -17.06 0.16
C LYS A 213 8.35 -17.30 -0.13
N ASN A 214 7.48 -16.86 0.79
CA ASN A 214 6.03 -17.05 0.70
C ASN A 214 5.27 -15.85 0.08
N TYR A 215 5.99 -14.93 -0.56
CA TYR A 215 5.45 -13.73 -1.19
C TYR A 215 6.14 -13.49 -2.54
N PHE A 216 5.46 -12.81 -3.48
CA PHE A 216 5.96 -12.65 -4.85
C PHE A 216 6.89 -11.42 -5.01
N SER A 217 6.60 -10.32 -4.32
CA SER A 217 7.36 -9.07 -4.43
C SER A 217 8.84 -9.24 -4.10
N THR A 218 9.70 -8.63 -4.90
CA THR A 218 11.18 -8.65 -4.82
C THR A 218 11.77 -7.31 -4.40
N GLN A 219 11.00 -6.23 -4.47
CA GLN A 219 11.44 -4.89 -4.15
C GLN A 219 10.42 -4.17 -3.25
N MET A 220 10.92 -3.21 -2.48
CA MET A 220 10.14 -2.28 -1.66
C MET A 220 10.64 -0.86 -1.90
N GLN A 221 9.85 0.12 -1.50
CA GLN A 221 10.21 1.53 -1.48
C GLN A 221 9.71 2.17 -0.18
N ALA A 222 10.23 3.37 0.10
CA ALA A 222 9.69 4.25 1.12
C ALA A 222 8.77 5.28 0.46
N VAL A 223 7.57 5.42 0.99
CA VAL A 223 6.57 6.41 0.57
C VAL A 223 6.16 7.26 1.76
N GLU A 224 5.76 8.50 1.55
CA GLU A 224 5.29 9.43 2.57
C GLU A 224 3.78 9.66 2.42
N PHE A 225 3.07 9.73 3.55
CA PHE A 225 1.64 10.08 3.54
C PHE A 225 1.44 11.55 3.21
N THR A 226 0.72 11.83 2.13
CA THR A 226 0.44 13.18 1.67
C THR A 226 -1.05 13.43 1.62
N LEU A 227 -1.45 14.60 2.14
CA LEU A 227 -2.85 15.00 2.15
C LEU A 227 -3.29 15.50 0.78
N ALA A 228 -4.46 15.03 0.35
CA ALA A 228 -5.16 15.60 -0.78
C ALA A 228 -6.68 15.52 -0.59
N SER A 229 -7.41 16.39 -1.28
CA SER A 229 -8.85 16.49 -1.13
C SER A 229 -9.52 17.05 -2.37
N ARG A 230 -10.85 16.90 -2.45
CA ARG A 230 -11.69 17.44 -3.55
C ARG A 230 -11.65 18.95 -3.69
N SER A 231 -11.14 19.69 -2.69
CA SER A 231 -10.96 21.15 -2.80
C SER A 231 -9.62 21.54 -3.44
N ILE A 232 -8.67 20.61 -3.57
CA ILE A 232 -7.38 20.87 -4.20
C ILE A 232 -7.58 20.86 -5.72
N GLN A 233 -7.11 21.92 -6.37
CA GLN A 233 -7.10 22.02 -7.83
C GLN A 233 -6.02 21.11 -8.40
N LYS A 234 -6.29 20.52 -9.57
CA LYS A 234 -5.30 19.75 -10.30
C LYS A 234 -4.14 20.66 -10.75
N GLY A 235 -2.92 20.29 -10.40
CA GLY A 235 -1.69 20.98 -10.75
C GLY A 235 -1.34 20.86 -12.23
N ALA A 236 -0.35 21.63 -12.67
CA ALA A 236 0.15 21.57 -14.05
C ALA A 236 0.83 20.23 -14.39
N ASP A 237 1.27 19.51 -13.37
CA ASP A 237 1.80 18.15 -13.44
C ASP A 237 0.71 17.07 -13.51
N GLY A 238 -0.56 17.46 -13.42
CA GLY A 238 -1.71 16.55 -13.49
C GLY A 238 -2.10 15.91 -12.15
N THR A 239 -1.51 16.34 -11.03
CA THR A 239 -1.77 15.76 -9.69
C THR A 239 -2.58 16.69 -8.78
N PHE A 240 -3.06 16.18 -7.65
CA PHE A 240 -3.73 16.91 -6.58
C PHE A 240 -2.78 16.95 -5.37
N ASN A 241 -1.94 17.98 -5.28
CA ASN A 241 -0.87 18.06 -4.27
C ASN A 241 0.07 16.84 -4.33
N GLY A 242 0.48 16.43 -5.53
CA GLY A 242 1.30 15.23 -5.76
C GLY A 242 0.50 13.92 -5.83
N CYS A 243 -0.76 13.90 -5.39
CA CYS A 243 -1.60 12.70 -5.44
C CYS A 243 -2.28 12.50 -6.81
N PRO A 244 -2.42 11.26 -7.33
CA PRO A 244 -3.10 11.01 -8.60
C PRO A 244 -4.60 11.31 -8.59
N ALA A 245 -5.23 11.26 -7.41
CA ALA A 245 -6.65 11.52 -7.19
C ALA A 245 -6.84 12.55 -6.05
N PRO A 246 -7.99 13.23 -5.94
CA PRO A 246 -8.23 14.27 -4.94
C PRO A 246 -8.57 13.70 -3.56
N VAL A 247 -7.73 12.80 -3.09
CA VAL A 247 -7.81 12.06 -1.81
C VAL A 247 -6.39 11.77 -1.36
N ASN A 248 -6.17 11.65 -0.04
CA ASN A 248 -4.87 11.34 0.54
C ASN A 248 -4.22 10.14 -0.19
N CYS A 249 -2.90 10.21 -0.35
CA CYS A 249 -2.13 9.21 -1.06
C CYS A 249 -0.77 8.96 -0.40
N TRP A 250 -0.01 8.05 -0.99
CA TRP A 250 1.39 7.81 -0.67
C TRP A 250 2.26 8.36 -1.80
N ILE A 251 3.29 9.13 -1.52
CA ILE A 251 4.24 9.63 -2.55
C ILE A 251 5.62 9.02 -2.28
N PRO A 252 6.31 8.44 -3.28
CA PRO A 252 7.68 7.95 -3.08
C PRO A 252 8.59 9.05 -2.53
N VAL A 253 9.39 8.72 -1.51
CA VAL A 253 10.30 9.69 -0.90
C VAL A 253 11.44 10.06 -1.86
N THR A 254 11.98 9.05 -2.56
CA THR A 254 13.08 9.23 -3.53
C THR A 254 12.80 8.61 -4.89
N GLY A 255 11.77 7.77 -5.00
CA GLY A 255 11.53 6.89 -6.16
C GLY A 255 12.48 5.69 -6.25
N GLU A 256 13.39 5.53 -5.27
CA GLU A 256 14.30 4.39 -5.24
C GLU A 256 13.61 3.14 -4.67
N TRP A 257 13.70 2.05 -5.42
CA TRP A 257 13.29 0.72 -4.99
C TRP A 257 14.50 -0.06 -4.48
N PHE A 258 14.37 -0.65 -3.30
CA PHE A 258 15.38 -1.50 -2.70
C PHE A 258 14.95 -2.97 -2.69
N LYS A 259 15.92 -3.86 -2.90
CA LYS A 259 15.67 -5.30 -2.97
C LYS A 259 15.34 -5.88 -1.61
N ILE A 260 14.39 -6.81 -1.61
CA ILE A 260 14.12 -7.67 -0.46
C ILE A 260 15.17 -8.78 -0.47
N GLU A 261 16.17 -8.65 0.39
CA GLU A 261 17.21 -9.68 0.55
C GLU A 261 16.65 -10.92 1.25
N ASN A 262 17.07 -12.11 0.79
CA ASN A 262 16.73 -13.41 1.39
C ASN A 262 17.64 -13.74 2.58
#